data_AF-A0A450ZKR8-F1
#
_entry.id   AF-A0A450ZKR8-F1
#
_cell.length_a   1.000
_cell.length_b   1.000
_cell.length_c   1.000
_cell.angle_alpha   90.00
_cell.angle_beta   90.00
_cell.angle_gamma   90.00
#
_symmetry.space_group_name_H-M   'P 1'
#
loop_
_entity.id
_entity.type
_entity.pdbx_description
1 polymer ?
#
loop_
_entity_poly.entity_id
_entity_poly.type
_entity_poly.pdbx_seq_one_letter_code
_entity_poly.pdbx_strand_id
1 'polypeptide(L)'
;MEDIAKRENWVLEWINGRVRISYRREAYEYNEALGENLFFVNLSLLGVYFDDWHPFNTLPHEDRPFNVVHGDGAPFTEQETEYLVHVFDNHCLPIFWKPGWIAMLDNERWAHARPPFTLKSGESRKLGAMMGNPKDRIGAGF
;
A
#
# COMPACT_ATOMS: atom_id res chain seq x y z
N MET A 1 -7.32 13.24 -15.71
CA MET A 1 -7.60 12.75 -14.34
C MET A 1 -9.10 12.68 -14.09
N GLU A 2 -9.85 13.74 -14.42
CA GLU A 2 -11.32 13.76 -14.28
C GLU A 2 -12.03 12.64 -15.07
N ASP A 3 -11.59 12.34 -16.29
CA ASP A 3 -12.19 11.25 -17.08
C ASP A 3 -11.95 9.87 -16.47
N ILE A 4 -10.78 9.67 -15.85
CA ILE A 4 -10.46 8.43 -15.12
C ILE A 4 -11.34 8.36 -13.86
N ALA A 5 -11.44 9.45 -13.10
CA ALA A 5 -12.29 9.49 -11.91
C ALA A 5 -13.75 9.18 -12.24
N LYS A 6 -14.29 9.73 -13.33
CA LYS A 6 -15.63 9.41 -13.83
C LYS A 6 -15.77 7.94 -14.21
N ARG A 7 -14.81 7.39 -14.96
CA ARG A 7 -14.84 5.97 -15.40
C ARG A 7 -14.78 5.01 -14.21
N GLU A 8 -13.96 5.32 -13.22
CA GLU A 8 -13.69 4.47 -12.05
C GLU A 8 -14.63 4.74 -10.87
N ASN A 9 -15.60 5.66 -11.03
CA ASN A 9 -16.51 6.11 -9.98
C ASN A 9 -15.79 6.64 -8.72
N TRP A 10 -14.73 7.42 -8.92
CA TRP A 10 -14.01 8.13 -7.86
C TRP A 10 -14.60 9.52 -7.65
N VAL A 11 -14.62 9.96 -6.40
CA VAL A 11 -14.94 11.35 -6.04
C VAL A 11 -13.68 12.17 -6.19
N LEU A 12 -13.76 13.27 -6.93
CA LEU A 12 -12.67 14.22 -7.14
C LEU A 12 -13.07 15.59 -6.62
N GLU A 13 -12.26 16.15 -5.73
CA GLU A 13 -12.44 17.47 -5.14
C GLU A 13 -11.20 18.34 -5.36
N TRP A 14 -11.37 19.54 -5.93
CA TRP A 14 -10.29 20.53 -6.07
C TRP A 14 -10.20 21.38 -4.80
N ILE A 15 -9.02 21.44 -4.17
CA ILE A 15 -8.75 22.15 -2.92
C ILE A 15 -7.49 23.00 -3.09
N ASN A 16 -7.63 24.33 -3.19
CA ASN A 16 -6.50 25.27 -3.27
C ASN A 16 -5.42 24.87 -4.31
N GLY A 17 -5.84 24.47 -5.51
CA GLY A 17 -4.93 24.04 -6.59
C GLY A 17 -4.41 22.60 -6.46
N ARG A 18 -4.82 21.86 -5.43
CA ARG A 18 -4.60 20.42 -5.25
C ARG A 18 -5.86 19.64 -5.59
N VAL A 19 -5.72 18.33 -5.83
CA VAL A 19 -6.83 17.40 -6.01
C VAL A 19 -6.84 16.37 -4.89
N ARG A 20 -7.98 16.19 -4.26
CA ARG A 20 -8.28 15.06 -3.39
C ARG A 20 -9.13 14.04 -4.16
N ILE A 21 -8.71 12.78 -4.11
CA ILE A 21 -9.44 11.67 -4.73
C ILE A 21 -9.87 10.71 -3.63
N SER A 22 -11.16 10.39 -3.60
CA SER A 22 -11.74 9.44 -2.64
C SER A 22 -12.48 8.34 -3.38
N TYR A 23 -12.25 7.10 -2.99
CA TYR A 23 -12.90 5.95 -3.59
C TYR A 23 -12.94 4.77 -2.59
N ARG A 24 -13.83 3.81 -2.85
CA ARG A 24 -13.93 2.58 -2.07
C ARG A 24 -13.41 1.40 -2.89
N ARG A 25 -12.73 0.47 -2.25
CA ARG A 25 -12.34 -0.83 -2.80
C ARG A 25 -12.47 -1.89 -1.72
N GLU A 26 -12.70 -3.12 -2.16
CA GLU A 26 -12.67 -4.29 -1.28
C GLU A 26 -11.29 -4.46 -0.65
N ALA A 27 -11.26 -4.71 0.66
CA ALA A 27 -10.05 -5.02 1.39
C ALA A 27 -9.53 -6.44 1.10
N TYR A 28 -10.42 -7.32 0.62
CA TYR A 28 -10.11 -8.69 0.27
C TYR A 28 -10.17 -8.90 -1.24
N GLU A 29 -9.35 -9.83 -1.72
CA GLU A 29 -9.34 -10.27 -3.11
C GLU A 29 -9.36 -11.80 -3.15
N TYR A 30 -10.29 -12.37 -3.91
CA TYR A 30 -10.37 -13.81 -4.09
C TYR A 30 -9.26 -14.30 -5.03
N ASN A 31 -8.43 -15.21 -4.52
CA ASN A 31 -7.40 -15.86 -5.29
C ASN A 31 -7.90 -17.21 -5.80
N GLU A 32 -8.21 -17.31 -7.09
CA GLU A 32 -8.77 -18.53 -7.71
C GLU A 32 -7.84 -19.74 -7.61
N ALA A 33 -6.53 -19.53 -7.62
CA ALA A 33 -5.54 -20.61 -7.55
C ALA A 33 -5.46 -21.25 -6.15
N LEU A 34 -5.69 -20.46 -5.10
CA LEU A 34 -5.71 -20.91 -3.70
C LEU A 34 -7.12 -21.27 -3.21
N GLY A 35 -8.15 -20.73 -3.87
CA GLY A 35 -9.54 -20.92 -3.47
C GLY A 35 -9.93 -20.13 -2.21
N GLU A 36 -9.21 -19.05 -1.89
CA GLU A 36 -9.39 -18.28 -0.64
C GLU A 36 -9.36 -16.76 -0.87
N ASN A 37 -9.92 -16.01 0.09
CA ASN A 37 -9.83 -14.56 0.11
C ASN A 37 -8.51 -14.12 0.75
N LEU A 38 -7.71 -13.36 0.01
CA LEU A 38 -6.47 -12.77 0.49
C LEU A 38 -6.73 -11.35 0.99
N PHE A 39 -6.09 -10.98 2.10
CA PHE A 39 -6.10 -9.60 2.58
C PHE A 39 -5.21 -8.73 1.68
N PHE A 40 -5.83 -7.98 0.77
CA PHE A 40 -5.17 -7.25 -0.31
C PHE A 40 -5.15 -5.74 -0.02
N VAL A 41 -4.53 -5.40 1.11
CA VAL A 41 -4.35 -4.02 1.60
C VAL A 41 -2.87 -3.74 1.80
N ASN A 42 -2.43 -2.53 1.47
CA ASN A 42 -1.09 -2.06 1.78
C ASN A 42 -1.13 -1.19 3.05
N LEU A 43 -0.44 -1.64 4.09
CA LEU A 43 -0.30 -0.91 5.36
C LEU A 43 0.24 0.51 5.17
N SER A 44 1.14 0.70 4.20
CA SER A 44 1.75 2.00 3.95
C SER A 44 0.75 3.06 3.50
N LEU A 45 -0.55 2.72 3.35
CA LEU A 45 -1.64 3.63 3.04
C LEU A 45 -2.36 4.21 4.27
N LEU A 46 -2.08 3.71 5.47
CA LEU A 46 -2.63 4.28 6.71
C LEU A 46 -1.97 5.64 6.97
N GLY A 47 -2.77 6.67 7.28
CA GLY A 47 -2.28 8.05 7.45
C GLY A 47 -1.22 8.20 8.55
N VAL A 48 -1.19 7.29 9.52
CA VAL A 48 -0.19 7.23 10.60
C VAL A 48 1.23 6.95 10.10
N TYR A 49 1.41 6.32 8.93
CA TYR A 49 2.75 6.09 8.37
C TYR A 49 3.50 7.38 8.07
N PHE A 50 2.79 8.50 7.98
CA PHE A 50 3.37 9.81 7.76
C PHE A 50 3.74 10.55 9.04
N ASP A 51 3.45 10.02 10.23
CA ASP A 51 3.81 10.68 11.50
C ASP A 51 5.32 10.86 11.65
N ASP A 52 6.12 9.92 11.11
CA ASP A 52 7.58 9.97 11.17
C ASP A 52 8.25 10.28 9.81
N TRP A 53 7.46 10.51 8.76
CA TRP A 53 7.99 10.68 7.40
C TRP A 53 8.08 12.16 7.01
N HIS A 54 9.28 12.74 7.10
CA HIS A 54 9.55 14.08 6.59
C HIS A 54 9.45 14.15 5.04
N PRO A 55 8.78 15.17 4.45
CA PRO A 55 8.18 16.33 5.10
C PRO A 55 6.71 16.16 5.51
N PHE A 56 6.08 15.03 5.23
CA PHE A 56 4.65 14.82 5.44
C PHE A 56 4.23 14.90 6.91
N ASN A 57 5.15 14.59 7.84
CA ASN A 57 4.90 14.73 9.27
C ASN A 57 4.64 16.18 9.74
N THR A 58 4.98 17.19 8.93
CA THR A 58 4.71 18.59 9.25
C THR A 58 3.35 19.08 8.71
N LEU A 59 2.65 18.25 7.93
CA LEU A 59 1.33 18.59 7.38
C LEU A 59 0.21 18.18 8.36
N PRO A 60 -0.92 18.93 8.39
CA PRO A 60 -2.16 18.46 9.00
C PRO A 60 -2.54 17.07 8.45
N HIS A 61 -3.17 16.23 9.26
CA HIS A 61 -3.42 14.83 8.91
C HIS A 61 -4.23 14.68 7.61
N GLU A 62 -5.24 15.54 7.42
CA GLU A 62 -6.10 15.61 6.24
C GLU A 62 -5.41 16.09 4.95
N ASP A 63 -4.22 16.68 5.09
CA ASP A 63 -3.40 17.21 4.00
C ASP A 63 -2.24 16.28 3.62
N ARG A 64 -2.11 15.15 4.32
CA ARG A 64 -1.13 14.10 4.00
C ARG A 64 -1.50 13.36 2.72
N PRO A 65 -0.55 12.68 2.06
CA PRO A 65 -0.75 12.15 0.71
C PRO A 65 -1.93 11.18 0.55
N PHE A 66 -2.19 10.34 1.53
CA PHE A 66 -3.32 9.42 1.53
C PHE A 66 -3.66 8.97 2.95
N ASN A 67 -4.89 8.47 3.12
CA ASN A 67 -5.33 7.77 4.31
C ASN A 67 -6.36 6.71 3.90
N VAL A 68 -6.40 5.59 4.61
CA VAL A 68 -7.40 4.54 4.45
C VAL A 68 -8.18 4.43 5.75
N VAL A 69 -9.49 4.23 5.62
CA VAL A 69 -10.45 4.10 6.71
C VAL A 69 -11.32 2.87 6.43
N HIS A 70 -12.14 2.46 7.40
CA HIS A 70 -13.12 1.40 7.23
C HIS A 70 -14.12 1.75 6.12
N GLY A 71 -14.80 0.75 5.56
CA GLY A 71 -15.72 0.92 4.42
C GLY A 71 -16.91 1.85 4.70
N ASP A 72 -17.29 1.96 5.99
CA ASP A 72 -18.31 2.87 6.52
C ASP A 72 -17.78 4.31 6.74
N GLY A 73 -16.47 4.52 6.61
CA GLY A 73 -15.79 5.79 6.80
C GLY A 73 -15.19 5.99 8.20
N ALA A 74 -15.38 5.05 9.13
CA ALA A 74 -14.77 5.14 10.45
C ALA A 74 -13.24 5.01 10.37
N PRO A 75 -12.47 5.84 11.08
CA PRO A 75 -11.02 5.69 11.13
C PRO A 75 -10.65 4.37 11.81
N PHE A 76 -9.51 3.79 11.41
CA PHE A 76 -8.93 2.70 12.18
C PHE A 76 -8.56 3.18 13.58
N THR A 77 -8.79 2.34 14.57
CA THR A 77 -8.31 2.60 15.93
C THR A 77 -6.80 2.35 16.01
N GLU A 78 -6.17 2.87 17.06
CA GLU A 78 -4.76 2.60 17.35
C GLU A 78 -4.50 1.10 17.50
N GLN A 79 -5.36 0.40 18.25
CA GLN A 79 -5.27 -1.05 18.46
C GLN A 79 -5.38 -1.85 17.15
N GLU A 80 -6.29 -1.46 16.26
CA GLU A 80 -6.40 -2.10 14.93
C GLU A 80 -5.15 -1.86 14.09
N THR A 81 -4.61 -0.64 14.15
CA THR A 81 -3.40 -0.27 13.42
C THR A 81 -2.19 -1.05 13.93
N GLU A 82 -1.99 -1.11 15.24
CA GLU A 82 -0.95 -1.91 15.88
C GLU A 82 -1.08 -3.40 15.52
N TYR A 83 -2.29 -3.93 15.56
CA TYR A 83 -2.55 -5.32 15.17
C TYR A 83 -2.12 -5.59 13.73
N LEU A 84 -2.52 -4.74 12.78
CA LEU A 84 -2.15 -4.91 11.38
C LEU A 84 -0.63 -4.81 11.19
N VAL A 85 0.04 -3.84 11.84
CA VAL A 85 1.50 -3.72 11.81
C VAL A 85 2.16 -5.00 12.32
N HIS A 86 1.70 -5.54 13.46
CA HIS A 86 2.23 -6.78 14.01
C HIS A 86 2.00 -7.99 13.11
N VAL A 87 0.86 -8.09 12.42
CA VAL A 87 0.63 -9.17 11.44
C VAL A 87 1.67 -9.09 10.32
N PHE A 88 1.92 -7.92 9.75
CA PHE A 88 2.91 -7.80 8.68
C PHE A 88 4.33 -8.08 9.18
N ASP A 89 4.73 -7.50 10.32
CA ASP A 89 6.08 -7.67 10.86
C ASP A 89 6.38 -9.14 11.24
N ASN A 90 5.42 -9.82 11.87
CA ASN A 90 5.60 -11.21 12.32
C ASN A 90 5.59 -12.22 11.16
N HIS A 91 5.06 -11.85 9.99
CA HIS A 91 4.94 -12.72 8.82
C HIS A 91 5.83 -12.28 7.64
N CYS A 92 6.83 -11.43 7.90
CA CYS A 92 7.80 -11.00 6.89
C CYS A 92 8.98 -11.99 6.69
N LEU A 93 9.43 -12.12 5.44
CA LEU A 93 10.65 -12.84 5.09
C LEU A 93 11.68 -11.87 4.46
N PRO A 94 12.83 -11.61 5.10
CA PRO A 94 13.84 -10.73 4.52
C PRO A 94 14.59 -11.40 3.37
N ILE A 95 14.73 -10.68 2.25
CA ILE A 95 15.60 -11.07 1.13
C ILE A 95 16.94 -10.33 1.25
N PHE A 96 17.98 -11.07 1.61
CA PHE A 96 19.36 -10.57 1.63
C PHE A 96 19.97 -10.62 0.22
N TRP A 97 19.65 -9.61 -0.58
CA TRP A 97 20.03 -9.51 -1.99
C TRP A 97 21.53 -9.69 -2.23
N LYS A 98 21.86 -10.42 -3.30
CA LYS A 98 23.20 -10.47 -3.90
C LYS A 98 23.12 -10.05 -5.36
N PRO A 99 24.21 -9.49 -5.94
CA PRO A 99 24.24 -9.17 -7.37
C PRO A 99 23.83 -10.37 -8.23
N GLY A 100 22.93 -10.13 -9.19
CA GLY A 100 22.41 -11.17 -10.10
C GLY A 100 21.23 -11.99 -9.55
N TRP A 101 20.84 -11.80 -8.28
CA TRP A 101 19.64 -12.48 -7.75
C TRP A 101 18.37 -11.84 -8.30
N ILE A 102 17.38 -12.69 -8.55
CA ILE A 102 16.04 -12.31 -8.98
C ILE A 102 15.05 -12.95 -8.00
N ALA A 103 14.14 -12.15 -7.45
CA ALA A 103 12.97 -12.64 -6.75
C ALA A 103 11.75 -12.42 -7.64
N MET A 104 10.93 -13.46 -7.79
CA MET A 104 9.65 -13.40 -8.47
C MET A 104 8.57 -13.69 -7.42
N LEU A 105 7.65 -12.76 -7.26
CA LEU A 105 6.62 -12.81 -6.23
C LEU A 105 5.26 -12.69 -6.91
N ASP A 106 4.31 -13.51 -6.46
CA ASP A 106 2.91 -13.35 -6.80
C ASP A 106 2.37 -12.13 -6.04
N ASN A 107 2.01 -11.08 -6.78
CA ASN A 107 1.60 -9.81 -6.20
C ASN A 107 0.32 -9.93 -5.37
N GLU A 108 -0.59 -10.86 -5.68
CA GLU A 108 -1.80 -11.07 -4.87
C GLU A 108 -1.48 -11.64 -3.49
N ARG A 109 -0.44 -12.45 -3.41
CA ARG A 109 -0.08 -13.22 -2.22
C ARG A 109 0.91 -12.51 -1.30
N TRP A 110 1.66 -11.55 -1.84
CA TRP A 110 2.75 -10.90 -1.13
C TRP A 110 2.62 -9.39 -1.13
N ALA A 111 2.50 -8.83 0.07
CA ALA A 111 2.94 -7.46 0.29
C ALA A 111 4.48 -7.43 0.36
N HIS A 112 5.06 -6.30 -0.02
CA HIS A 112 6.50 -6.10 0.05
C HIS A 112 6.83 -4.72 0.62
N ALA A 113 7.92 -4.68 1.38
CA ALA A 113 8.45 -3.46 1.95
C ALA A 113 9.97 -3.44 1.79
N ARG A 114 10.58 -2.32 2.19
CA ARG A 114 12.03 -2.15 2.15
C ARG A 114 12.53 -1.75 3.52
N PRO A 115 13.27 -2.63 4.22
CA PRO A 115 13.97 -2.25 5.44
C PRO A 115 14.89 -1.04 5.21
N PRO A 116 15.10 -0.19 6.22
CA PRO A 116 16.10 0.87 6.15
C PRO A 116 17.48 0.29 5.85
N PHE A 117 18.32 1.06 5.17
CA PHE A 117 19.70 0.69 4.88
C PHE A 117 20.60 1.90 4.93
N THR A 118 21.88 1.67 5.22
CA THR A 118 22.93 2.69 5.22
C THR A 118 23.97 2.29 4.19
N LEU A 119 24.38 3.24 3.35
CA LEU A 119 25.50 3.07 2.43
C LEU A 119 26.75 3.68 3.05
N LYS A 120 27.88 3.00 2.94
CA LYS A 120 29.19 3.59 3.23
C LYS A 120 29.61 4.50 2.08
N SER A 121 30.62 5.33 2.33
CA SER A 121 31.21 6.18 1.29
C SER A 121 31.67 5.33 0.10
N GLY A 122 31.20 5.68 -1.10
CA GLY A 122 31.49 4.95 -2.34
C GLY A 122 30.61 3.73 -2.64
N GLU A 123 29.73 3.30 -1.71
CA GLU A 123 28.79 2.22 -1.99
C GLU A 123 27.59 2.72 -2.80
N SER A 124 27.01 1.82 -3.61
CA SER A 124 25.74 2.07 -4.30
C SER A 124 24.85 0.84 -4.23
N ARG A 125 23.53 1.06 -4.17
CA ARG A 125 22.52 0.01 -4.23
C ARG A 125 21.59 0.30 -5.40
N LYS A 126 21.47 -0.67 -6.32
CA LYS A 126 20.53 -0.63 -7.44
C LYS A 126 19.71 -1.91 -7.44
N LEU A 127 18.40 -1.77 -7.51
CA LEU A 127 17.46 -2.87 -7.63
C LEU A 127 16.55 -2.57 -8.83
N GLY A 128 16.48 -3.49 -9.78
CA GLY A 128 15.51 -3.43 -10.87
C GLY A 128 14.18 -4.02 -10.42
N ALA A 129 13.07 -3.47 -10.91
CA ALA A 129 11.74 -4.01 -10.72
C ALA A 129 11.07 -4.21 -12.08
N MET A 130 10.30 -5.28 -12.22
CA MET A 130 9.46 -5.57 -13.37
C MET A 130 8.10 -6.03 -12.86
N MET A 131 7.04 -5.62 -13.54
CA MET A 131 5.68 -6.03 -13.22
C MET A 131 5.14 -6.91 -14.34
N GLY A 132 4.38 -7.95 -13.96
CA GLY A 132 3.57 -8.70 -14.91
C GLY A 132 2.39 -7.87 -15.43
N ASN A 133 1.55 -8.51 -16.25
CA ASN A 133 0.30 -7.87 -16.68
C ASN A 133 -0.62 -7.64 -15.47
N PRO A 134 -1.31 -6.50 -15.41
CA PRO A 134 -2.33 -6.28 -14.38
C PRO A 134 -3.48 -7.27 -14.55
N LYS A 135 -4.08 -7.66 -13.43
CA LYS A 135 -5.31 -8.44 -13.37
C LYS A 135 -6.45 -7.53 -12.91
N ASP A 136 -7.63 -7.73 -13.47
CA ASP A 136 -8.85 -7.12 -12.96
C ASP A 136 -9.20 -7.72 -11.60
N ARG A 137 -9.50 -6.86 -10.63
CA ARG A 137 -9.95 -7.28 -9.30
C ARG A 137 -11.38 -7.81 -9.38
N ILE A 138 -11.62 -8.96 -8.79
CA ILE A 138 -12.95 -9.58 -8.69
C ILE A 138 -13.59 -9.35 -7.31
N GLY A 139 -12.82 -8.83 -6.35
CA GLY A 139 -13.29 -8.65 -4.97
C GLY A 139 -13.26 -9.95 -4.20
N ALA A 140 -14.00 -10.01 -3.09
CA ALA A 140 -14.05 -11.19 -2.25
C ALA A 140 -15.08 -12.23 -2.74
N GLY A 141 -14.79 -13.52 -2.54
CA GLY A 141 -15.59 -14.65 -3.00
C GLY A 141 -16.47 -15.31 -1.93
N PHE A 142 -16.97 -14.54 -0.95
CA PHE A 142 -17.91 -15.04 0.07
C PHE A 142 -19.37 -15.03 -0.41
#